data_AF-A0A9W6XPU3-F1
#
_entry.id   AF-A0A9W6XPU3-F1
#
_cell.length_a   1.000
_cell.length_b   1.000
_cell.length_c   1.000
_cell.angle_alpha   90.00
_cell.angle_beta   90.00
_cell.angle_gamma   90.00
#
_symmetry.space_group_name_H-M   'P 1'
#
loop_
_entity.id
_entity.type
_entity.pdbx_description
1 polymer ?
#
loop_
_entity_poly.entity_id
_entity_poly.type
_entity_poly.pdbx_seq_one_letter_code
_entity_poly.pdbx_strand_id
1 'polypeptide(L)'
;MLEETSAETSEQVIAVLGPRLEAIYRLVVGLHLEPAKRGDRRVRSKLEAAKCLDEVIAAAIPDTQIGPDNSLDVAVLRAQVYAAETTQAAAERELAKEVFRWENEAAVTSSTMKELAETRRQLKISKEITARYRHDAEAMSAVVEQHKELYQRMENRVKAAEDSVQRLSSQLTREREAFKAAVASNTVQSRRLHNLLSASSVADVLNSVGALRTFKSV
;
A
#
# COMPACT_ATOMS: atom_id res chain seq x y z
N MET A 1 59.41 -30.09 -97.93
CA MET A 1 60.65 -30.40 -97.18
C MET A 1 61.04 -29.35 -96.12
N LEU A 2 60.78 -28.04 -96.30
CA LEU A 2 60.98 -27.05 -95.21
C LEU A 2 59.78 -26.95 -94.24
N GLU A 3 58.55 -27.26 -94.67
CA GLU A 3 57.38 -27.21 -93.78
C GLU A 3 57.24 -28.44 -92.87
N GLU A 4 57.55 -29.65 -93.35
CA GLU A 4 57.52 -30.88 -92.53
C GLU A 4 58.58 -30.88 -91.42
N THR A 5 59.77 -30.35 -91.69
CA THR A 5 60.85 -30.24 -90.69
C THR A 5 60.55 -29.16 -89.65
N SER A 6 59.81 -28.10 -90.02
CA SER A 6 59.31 -27.10 -89.07
C SER A 6 58.15 -27.64 -88.23
N ALA A 7 57.29 -28.48 -88.80
CA ALA A 7 56.18 -29.11 -88.08
C ALA A 7 56.70 -30.13 -87.06
N GLU A 8 57.60 -31.05 -87.45
CA GLU A 8 58.20 -32.03 -86.55
C GLU A 8 59.01 -31.38 -85.42
N THR A 9 59.78 -30.34 -85.72
CA THR A 9 60.51 -29.60 -84.67
C THR A 9 59.57 -28.83 -83.75
N SER A 10 58.46 -28.28 -84.26
CA SER A 10 57.46 -27.62 -83.42
C SER A 10 56.71 -28.60 -82.51
N GLU A 11 56.39 -29.80 -82.99
CA GLU A 11 55.72 -30.86 -82.22
C GLU A 11 56.65 -31.40 -81.13
N GLN A 12 57.93 -31.58 -81.44
CA GLN A 12 58.94 -31.99 -80.46
C GLN A 12 59.14 -30.93 -79.36
N VAL A 13 59.14 -29.65 -79.73
CA VAL A 13 59.23 -28.52 -78.79
C VAL A 13 58.00 -28.44 -77.90
N ILE A 14 56.79 -28.63 -78.45
CA ILE A 14 55.55 -28.65 -77.68
C ILE A 14 55.49 -29.86 -76.75
N ALA A 15 55.93 -31.04 -77.18
CA ALA A 15 55.96 -32.25 -76.36
C ALA A 15 56.91 -32.13 -75.15
N VAL A 16 58.01 -31.39 -75.29
CA VAL A 16 58.99 -31.18 -74.21
C VAL A 16 58.63 -29.99 -73.30
N LEU A 17 58.14 -28.88 -73.87
CA LEU A 17 57.85 -27.65 -73.12
C LEU A 17 56.42 -27.58 -72.58
N GLY A 18 55.45 -28.21 -73.23
CA GLY A 18 54.04 -28.20 -72.83
C GLY A 18 53.83 -28.67 -71.39
N PRO A 19 54.29 -29.88 -71.01
CA PRO A 19 54.17 -30.40 -69.65
C PRO A 19 54.89 -29.51 -68.61
N ARG A 20 56.00 -28.89 -68.99
CA ARG A 20 56.80 -28.00 -68.14
C ARG A 20 56.07 -26.68 -67.87
N LEU A 21 55.47 -26.08 -68.89
CA LEU A 21 54.67 -24.86 -68.76
C LEU A 21 53.41 -25.09 -67.93
N GLU A 22 52.75 -26.25 -68.08
CA GLU A 22 51.59 -26.62 -67.27
C GLU A 22 51.95 -26.78 -65.78
N ALA A 23 53.13 -27.35 -65.48
CA ALA A 23 53.62 -27.47 -64.11
C ALA A 23 53.92 -26.11 -63.47
N ILE A 24 54.54 -25.17 -64.20
CA ILE A 24 54.76 -23.78 -63.74
C ILE A 24 53.41 -23.08 -63.52
N TYR A 25 52.45 -23.27 -64.44
CA TYR A 25 51.15 -22.62 -64.32
C TYR A 25 50.38 -23.11 -63.07
N ARG A 26 50.35 -24.43 -62.84
CA ARG A 26 49.78 -25.00 -61.59
C ARG A 26 50.45 -24.45 -60.34
N LEU A 27 51.76 -24.28 -60.39
CA LEU A 27 52.53 -23.69 -59.30
C LEU A 27 52.14 -22.22 -59.02
N VAL A 28 52.17 -21.37 -60.05
CA VAL A 28 51.84 -19.94 -59.91
C VAL A 28 50.42 -19.74 -59.40
N VAL A 29 49.48 -20.57 -59.88
CA VAL A 29 48.08 -20.56 -59.44
C VAL A 29 47.94 -21.06 -58.01
N GLY A 30 48.61 -22.15 -57.64
CA GLY A 30 48.59 -22.70 -56.28
C GLY A 30 49.11 -21.72 -55.22
N LEU A 31 50.20 -20.99 -55.53
CA LEU A 31 50.74 -19.95 -54.66
C LEU A 31 49.83 -18.71 -54.54
N HIS A 32 48.98 -18.45 -55.54
CA HIS A 32 48.02 -17.34 -55.50
C HIS A 32 46.74 -17.70 -54.73
N LEU A 33 46.29 -18.95 -54.79
CA LEU A 33 45.04 -19.40 -54.17
C LEU A 33 45.20 -19.81 -52.70
N GLU A 34 46.41 -20.15 -52.23
CA GLU A 34 46.67 -20.50 -50.84
C GLU A 34 47.61 -19.49 -50.15
N PRO A 35 47.05 -18.48 -49.46
CA PRO A 35 47.83 -17.46 -48.75
C PRO A 35 48.83 -18.06 -47.73
N ALA A 36 48.50 -19.21 -47.15
CA ALA A 36 49.35 -19.93 -46.21
C ALA A 36 50.71 -20.34 -46.84
N LYS A 37 50.73 -20.71 -48.13
CA LYS A 37 51.97 -21.12 -48.83
C LYS A 37 52.84 -19.94 -49.24
N ARG A 38 52.25 -18.77 -49.52
CA ARG A 38 52.98 -17.52 -49.84
C ARG A 38 53.81 -17.00 -48.65
N GLY A 39 53.33 -17.27 -47.42
CA GLY A 39 53.97 -16.88 -46.17
C GLY A 39 55.04 -17.85 -45.65
N ASP A 40 55.15 -19.05 -46.23
CA ASP A 40 56.08 -20.07 -45.76
C ASP A 40 57.53 -19.73 -46.17
N ARG A 41 58.36 -19.42 -45.17
CA ARG A 41 59.79 -19.09 -45.34
C ARG A 41 60.59 -20.24 -45.96
N ARG A 42 60.18 -21.49 -45.75
CA ARG A 42 60.89 -22.67 -46.29
C ARG A 42 60.67 -22.83 -47.79
N VAL A 43 59.43 -22.66 -48.26
CA VAL A 43 59.09 -22.69 -49.69
C VAL A 43 59.81 -21.55 -50.43
N ARG A 44 59.84 -20.35 -49.84
CA ARG A 44 60.55 -19.19 -50.42
C ARG A 44 62.07 -19.43 -50.54
N SER A 45 62.71 -19.95 -49.49
CA SER A 45 64.15 -20.22 -49.51
C SER A 45 64.54 -21.34 -50.49
N LYS A 46 63.72 -22.41 -50.61
CA LYS A 46 63.93 -23.47 -51.62
C LYS A 46 63.75 -22.93 -53.05
N LEU A 47 62.80 -22.03 -53.27
CA LEU A 47 62.57 -21.38 -54.56
C LEU A 47 63.74 -20.46 -54.96
N GLU A 48 64.30 -19.71 -54.00
CA GLU A 48 65.46 -18.84 -54.22
C GLU A 48 66.75 -19.62 -54.51
N ALA A 49 66.88 -20.84 -53.99
CA ALA A 49 68.04 -21.70 -54.18
C ALA A 49 67.98 -22.56 -55.46
N ALA A 50 66.82 -22.64 -56.12
CA ALA A 50 66.60 -23.47 -57.29
C ALA A 50 67.37 -22.93 -58.51
N LYS A 51 68.15 -23.79 -59.15
CA LYS A 51 68.99 -23.46 -60.32
C LYS A 51 68.41 -23.96 -61.62
N CYS A 52 67.40 -24.83 -61.57
CA CYS A 52 66.70 -25.33 -62.74
C CYS A 52 65.19 -25.40 -62.52
N LEU A 53 64.45 -25.53 -63.62
CA LEU A 53 62.99 -25.52 -63.60
C LEU A 53 62.40 -26.70 -62.81
N ASP A 54 63.06 -27.85 -62.86
CA ASP A 54 62.62 -29.05 -62.14
C ASP A 54 62.76 -28.86 -60.62
N GLU A 55 63.79 -28.13 -60.17
CA GLU A 55 63.96 -27.74 -58.77
C GLU A 55 62.93 -26.67 -58.33
N VAL A 56 62.56 -25.74 -59.21
CA VAL A 56 61.49 -24.75 -58.96
C VAL A 56 60.14 -25.45 -58.73
N ILE A 57 59.84 -26.45 -59.56
CA ILE A 57 58.61 -27.25 -59.44
C ILE A 57 58.65 -28.07 -58.15
N ALA A 58 59.78 -28.73 -57.82
CA ALA A 58 59.94 -29.52 -56.61
C ALA A 58 59.91 -28.69 -55.32
N ALA A 59 60.48 -27.49 -55.32
CA ALA A 59 60.54 -26.58 -54.17
C ALA A 59 59.15 -26.11 -53.70
N ALA A 60 58.18 -26.14 -54.61
CA ALA A 60 56.86 -25.59 -54.37
C ALA A 60 55.73 -26.62 -54.35
N ILE A 61 56.08 -27.90 -54.50
CA ILE A 61 55.28 -28.96 -53.92
C ILE A 61 55.38 -28.76 -52.39
N PRO A 62 54.27 -28.45 -51.70
CA PRO A 62 54.30 -28.33 -50.25
C PRO A 62 54.85 -29.64 -49.67
N ASP A 63 55.76 -29.54 -48.70
CA ASP A 63 56.10 -30.67 -47.83
C ASP A 63 54.81 -31.05 -47.12
N THR A 64 54.02 -31.96 -47.70
CA THR A 64 52.85 -32.59 -47.05
C THR A 64 53.30 -33.61 -46.01
N GLN A 65 54.45 -33.37 -45.39
CA GLN A 65 54.78 -33.93 -44.10
C GLN A 65 53.83 -33.28 -43.11
N ILE A 66 52.63 -33.85 -43.02
CA ILE A 66 51.80 -33.80 -41.83
C ILE A 66 52.66 -34.44 -40.74
N GLY A 67 53.51 -33.62 -40.14
CA GLY A 67 54.30 -34.03 -38.99
C GLY A 67 53.35 -34.45 -37.88
N PRO A 68 53.67 -35.49 -37.10
CA PRO A 68 52.84 -35.95 -35.99
C PRO A 68 52.53 -34.84 -34.96
N ASP A 69 53.33 -33.78 -34.93
CA ASP A 69 53.23 -32.61 -34.06
C ASP A 69 51.92 -31.81 -34.25
N ASN A 70 51.48 -31.57 -35.49
CA ASN A 70 50.29 -30.75 -35.77
C ASN A 70 48.98 -31.43 -35.36
N SER A 71 48.97 -32.77 -35.30
CA SER A 71 47.80 -33.54 -34.88
C SER A 71 47.55 -33.43 -33.37
N LEU A 72 48.62 -33.32 -32.58
CA LEU A 72 48.54 -33.11 -31.13
C LEU A 72 48.03 -31.69 -30.82
N ASP A 73 48.56 -30.67 -31.49
CA ASP A 73 48.11 -29.28 -31.34
C ASP A 73 46.63 -29.10 -31.70
N VAL A 74 46.16 -29.72 -32.78
CA VAL A 74 44.74 -29.68 -33.17
C VAL A 74 43.85 -30.43 -32.17
N ALA A 75 44.33 -31.50 -31.56
CA ALA A 75 43.60 -32.20 -30.50
C ALA A 75 43.52 -31.36 -29.21
N VAL A 76 44.61 -30.70 -28.83
CA VAL A 76 44.66 -29.78 -27.68
C VAL A 76 43.73 -28.58 -27.89
N LEU A 77 43.77 -27.94 -29.07
CA LEU A 77 42.87 -26.83 -29.38
C LEU A 77 41.40 -27.26 -29.36
N ARG A 78 41.07 -28.45 -29.88
CA ARG A 78 39.70 -28.99 -29.77
C ARG A 78 39.29 -29.20 -28.31
N ALA A 79 40.17 -29.76 -27.49
CA ALA A 79 39.88 -29.93 -26.06
C ALA A 79 39.68 -28.57 -25.35
N GLN A 80 40.48 -27.56 -25.69
CA GLN A 80 40.32 -26.20 -25.17
C GLN A 80 39.00 -25.55 -25.60
N VAL A 81 38.59 -25.72 -26.87
CA VAL A 81 37.29 -25.23 -27.36
C VAL A 81 36.16 -25.92 -26.60
N TYR A 82 36.18 -27.24 -26.44
CA TYR A 82 35.16 -27.95 -25.65
C TYR A 82 35.13 -27.50 -24.19
N ALA A 83 36.30 -27.26 -23.57
CA ALA A 83 36.38 -26.72 -22.22
C ALA A 83 35.81 -25.28 -22.15
N ALA A 84 36.08 -24.44 -23.15
CA ALA A 84 35.52 -23.09 -23.25
C ALA A 84 34.00 -23.12 -23.45
N GLU A 85 33.47 -23.99 -24.31
CA GLU A 85 32.03 -24.14 -24.55
C GLU A 85 31.29 -24.65 -23.30
N THR A 86 31.88 -25.61 -22.57
CA THR A 86 31.27 -26.12 -21.34
C THR A 86 31.27 -25.09 -20.21
N THR A 87 32.35 -24.32 -20.08
CA THR A 87 32.42 -23.21 -19.12
C THR A 87 31.48 -22.07 -19.49
N GLN A 88 31.37 -21.74 -20.78
CA GLN A 88 30.39 -20.77 -21.29
C GLN A 88 28.95 -21.23 -20.99
N ALA A 89 28.61 -22.48 -21.29
CA ALA A 89 27.28 -23.02 -21.01
C ALA A 89 26.96 -23.03 -19.50
N ALA A 90 27.96 -23.25 -18.64
CA ALA A 90 27.80 -23.12 -17.20
C ALA A 90 27.55 -21.66 -16.76
N ALA A 91 28.31 -20.71 -17.32
CA ALA A 91 28.12 -19.29 -17.04
C ALA A 91 26.76 -18.77 -17.54
N GLU A 92 26.30 -19.19 -18.71
CA GLU A 92 24.97 -18.85 -19.26
C GLU A 92 23.85 -19.38 -18.37
N ARG A 93 23.99 -20.60 -17.83
CA ARG A 93 23.02 -21.17 -16.88
C ARG A 93 22.97 -20.37 -15.57
N GLU A 94 24.12 -19.94 -15.05
CA GLU A 94 24.15 -19.10 -13.85
C GLU A 94 23.54 -17.71 -14.13
N LEU A 95 23.88 -17.08 -15.25
CA LEU A 95 23.27 -15.81 -15.65
C LEU A 95 21.75 -15.92 -15.77
N ALA A 96 21.23 -17.01 -16.35
CA ALA A 96 19.80 -17.26 -16.45
C ALA A 96 19.12 -17.35 -15.08
N LYS A 97 19.77 -17.99 -14.09
CA LYS A 97 19.27 -18.04 -12.71
C LYS A 97 19.26 -16.66 -12.06
N GLU A 98 20.30 -15.86 -12.30
CA GLU A 98 20.36 -14.50 -11.77
C GLU A 98 19.28 -13.61 -12.37
N VAL A 99 19.11 -13.63 -13.70
CA VAL A 99 18.05 -12.88 -14.38
C VAL A 99 16.68 -13.24 -13.81
N PHE A 100 16.40 -14.54 -13.65
CA PHE A 100 15.16 -15.00 -13.04
C PHE A 100 14.98 -14.48 -11.61
N ARG A 101 16.06 -14.47 -10.80
CA ARG A 101 16.04 -13.91 -9.44
C ARG A 101 15.68 -12.43 -9.45
N TRP A 102 16.33 -11.64 -10.32
CA TRP A 102 16.09 -10.20 -10.45
C TRP A 102 14.67 -9.89 -10.91
N GLU A 103 14.14 -10.63 -11.89
CA GLU A 103 12.77 -10.47 -12.35
C GLU A 103 11.76 -10.79 -11.25
N ASN A 104 11.99 -11.86 -10.49
CA ASN A 104 11.14 -12.22 -9.36
C ASN A 104 11.19 -11.17 -8.24
N GLU A 105 12.37 -10.67 -7.88
CA GLU A 105 12.53 -9.58 -6.91
C GLU A 105 11.84 -8.29 -7.37
N ALA A 106 11.95 -7.95 -8.65
CA ALA A 106 11.27 -6.78 -9.23
C ALA A 106 9.75 -6.94 -9.16
N ALA A 107 9.22 -8.13 -9.46
CA ALA A 107 7.79 -8.43 -9.35
C ALA A 107 7.28 -8.31 -7.91
N VAL A 108 8.01 -8.88 -6.94
CA VAL A 108 7.68 -8.78 -5.51
C VAL A 108 7.73 -7.33 -5.04
N THR A 109 8.77 -6.57 -5.43
CA THR A 109 8.91 -5.15 -5.08
C THR A 109 7.75 -4.33 -5.65
N SER A 110 7.35 -4.58 -6.90
CA SER A 110 6.19 -3.93 -7.52
C SER A 110 4.88 -4.25 -6.78
N SER A 111 4.68 -5.50 -6.38
CA SER A 111 3.50 -5.91 -5.61
C SER A 111 3.44 -5.22 -4.25
N THR A 112 4.54 -5.26 -3.51
CA THR A 112 4.62 -4.64 -2.18
C THR A 112 4.47 -3.13 -2.23
N MET A 113 4.96 -2.46 -3.28
CA MET A 113 4.72 -1.02 -3.48
C MET A 113 3.24 -0.70 -3.71
N LYS A 114 2.51 -1.53 -4.46
CA LYS A 114 1.06 -1.36 -4.66
C LYS A 114 0.30 -1.56 -3.35
N GLU A 115 0.62 -2.60 -2.59
CA GLU A 115 0.03 -2.85 -1.26
C GLU A 115 0.34 -1.71 -0.28
N LEU A 116 1.55 -1.16 -0.31
CA LEU A 116 1.94 0.00 0.49
C LEU A 116 1.14 1.26 0.10
N ALA A 117 0.90 1.47 -1.19
CA ALA A 117 0.08 2.60 -1.65
C ALA A 117 -1.39 2.46 -1.20
N GLU A 118 -1.94 1.25 -1.30
CA GLU A 118 -3.31 0.97 -0.86
C GLU A 118 -3.47 1.10 0.66
N THR A 119 -2.56 0.52 1.44
CA THR A 119 -2.57 0.66 2.91
C THR A 119 -2.42 2.10 3.36
N ARG A 120 -1.60 2.92 2.67
CA ARG A 120 -1.53 4.38 2.93
C ARG A 120 -2.85 5.08 2.63
N ARG A 121 -3.54 4.72 1.55
CA ARG A 121 -4.86 5.26 1.21
C ARG A 121 -5.88 4.91 2.29
N GLN A 122 -5.94 3.65 2.71
CA GLN A 122 -6.83 3.18 3.77
C GLN A 122 -6.52 3.86 5.11
N LEU A 123 -5.25 4.02 5.46
CA LEU A 123 -4.83 4.74 6.66
C LEU A 123 -5.31 6.20 6.65
N LYS A 124 -5.24 6.87 5.50
CA LYS A 124 -5.75 8.26 5.36
C LYS A 124 -7.25 8.30 5.63
N ILE A 125 -8.03 7.42 5.00
CA ILE A 125 -9.48 7.32 5.19
C ILE A 125 -9.80 7.02 6.66
N SER A 126 -9.10 6.06 7.27
CA SER A 126 -9.28 5.70 8.68
C SER A 126 -9.01 6.88 9.63
N LYS A 127 -7.95 7.66 9.37
CA LYS A 127 -7.64 8.89 10.12
C LYS A 127 -8.74 9.94 10.00
N GLU A 128 -9.26 10.16 8.80
CA GLU A 128 -10.36 11.10 8.55
C GLU A 128 -11.65 10.67 9.28
N ILE A 129 -11.99 9.38 9.23
CA ILE A 129 -13.14 8.81 9.95
C ILE A 129 -12.96 8.95 11.46
N THR A 130 -11.77 8.65 11.98
CA THR A 130 -11.46 8.78 13.41
C THR A 130 -11.58 10.23 13.88
N ALA A 131 -11.12 11.19 13.07
CA ALA A 131 -11.25 12.61 13.36
C ALA A 131 -12.73 13.05 13.40
N ARG A 132 -13.56 12.57 12.46
CA ARG A 132 -15.01 12.82 12.46
C ARG A 132 -15.68 12.27 13.73
N TYR A 133 -15.42 11.00 14.08
CA TYR A 133 -15.99 10.42 15.30
C TYR A 133 -15.56 11.15 16.57
N ARG A 134 -14.31 11.62 16.64
CA ARG A 134 -13.85 12.43 17.77
C ARG A 134 -14.63 13.75 17.86
N HIS A 135 -14.78 14.45 16.76
CA HIS A 135 -15.56 15.69 16.70
C HIS A 135 -17.02 15.46 17.13
N ASP A 136 -17.66 14.41 16.62
CA ASP A 136 -19.04 14.08 16.97
C ASP A 136 -19.20 13.72 18.46
N ALA A 137 -18.21 13.00 19.02
CA ALA A 137 -18.17 12.67 20.44
C ALA A 137 -18.02 13.93 21.31
N GLU A 138 -17.16 14.87 20.91
CA GLU A 138 -16.98 16.16 21.59
C GLU A 138 -18.28 16.98 21.55
N ALA A 139 -18.94 17.04 20.39
CA ALA A 139 -20.22 17.73 20.23
C ALA A 139 -21.33 17.11 21.11
N MET A 140 -21.44 15.78 21.13
CA MET A 140 -22.38 15.08 22.00
C MET A 140 -22.07 15.32 23.49
N SER A 141 -20.80 15.30 23.88
CA SER A 141 -20.40 15.58 25.26
C SER A 141 -20.83 16.99 25.69
N ALA A 142 -20.69 17.99 24.83
CA ALA A 142 -21.13 19.35 25.12
C ALA A 142 -22.65 19.43 25.32
N VAL A 143 -23.43 18.72 24.49
CA VAL A 143 -24.90 18.65 24.62
C VAL A 143 -25.31 17.96 25.93
N VAL A 144 -24.60 16.89 26.33
CA VAL A 144 -24.87 16.19 27.60
C VAL A 144 -24.63 17.11 28.79
N GLU A 145 -23.52 17.85 28.83
CA GLU A 145 -23.27 18.80 29.91
C GLU A 145 -24.31 19.93 29.94
N GLN A 146 -24.74 20.45 28.78
CA GLN A 146 -25.84 21.42 28.73
C GLN A 146 -27.14 20.85 29.31
N HIS A 147 -27.51 19.61 28.97
CA HIS A 147 -28.69 18.95 29.52
C HIS A 147 -28.57 18.76 31.03
N LYS A 148 -27.39 18.37 31.52
CA LYS A 148 -27.13 18.20 32.95
C LYS A 148 -27.32 19.50 33.72
N GLU A 149 -26.85 20.64 33.20
CA GLU A 149 -27.12 21.96 33.79
C GLU A 149 -28.63 22.28 33.81
N LEU A 150 -29.33 22.01 32.71
CA LEU A 150 -30.79 22.23 32.63
C LEU A 150 -31.53 21.36 33.64
N TYR A 151 -31.16 20.09 33.77
CA TYR A 151 -31.73 19.18 34.76
C TYR A 151 -31.52 19.70 36.17
N GLN A 152 -30.31 20.14 36.53
CA GLN A 152 -30.04 20.71 37.84
C GLN A 152 -30.89 21.96 38.12
N ARG A 153 -31.05 22.85 37.12
CA ARG A 153 -31.91 24.04 37.26
C ARG A 153 -33.38 23.65 37.48
N MET A 154 -33.87 22.65 36.74
CA MET A 154 -35.25 22.18 36.90
C MET A 154 -35.46 21.50 38.25
N GLU A 155 -34.52 20.66 38.69
CA GLU A 155 -34.55 20.04 40.01
C GLU A 155 -34.61 21.09 41.13
N ASN A 156 -33.78 22.13 41.05
CA ASN A 156 -33.80 23.23 42.02
C ASN A 156 -35.14 23.98 42.02
N ARG A 157 -35.76 24.20 40.84
CA ARG A 157 -37.08 24.84 40.75
C ARG A 157 -38.18 23.97 41.34
N VAL A 158 -38.12 22.65 41.13
CA VAL A 158 -39.07 21.71 41.71
C VAL A 158 -38.96 21.72 43.23
N LYS A 159 -37.75 21.61 43.79
CA LYS A 159 -37.52 21.70 45.24
C LYS A 159 -38.06 23.00 45.84
N ALA A 160 -37.78 24.14 45.20
CA ALA A 160 -38.30 25.43 45.65
C ALA A 160 -39.83 25.50 45.61
N ALA A 161 -40.47 24.89 44.61
CA ALA A 161 -41.92 24.81 44.52
C ALA A 161 -42.50 23.89 45.61
N GLU A 162 -41.88 22.74 45.85
CA GLU A 162 -42.24 21.80 46.92
C GLU A 162 -42.17 22.47 48.30
N ASP A 163 -41.08 23.19 48.60
CA ASP A 163 -40.92 23.96 49.84
C ASP A 163 -42.01 25.03 49.99
N SER A 164 -42.35 25.74 48.91
CA SER A 164 -43.42 26.74 48.91
C SER A 164 -44.78 26.12 49.17
N VAL A 165 -45.09 24.97 48.56
CA VAL A 165 -46.33 24.22 48.79
C VAL A 165 -46.40 23.76 50.25
N GLN A 166 -45.32 23.22 50.80
CA GLN A 166 -45.28 22.79 52.20
C GLN A 166 -45.50 23.98 53.16
N ARG A 167 -44.88 25.13 52.88
CA ARG A 167 -45.07 26.36 53.66
C ARG A 167 -46.51 26.85 53.60
N LEU A 168 -47.11 26.94 52.41
CA LEU A 168 -48.49 27.38 52.23
C LEU A 168 -49.48 26.41 52.88
N SER A 169 -49.25 25.11 52.77
CA SER A 169 -50.05 24.08 53.45
C SER A 169 -50.02 24.28 54.96
N SER A 170 -48.84 24.54 55.53
CA SER A 170 -48.67 24.80 56.96
C SER A 170 -49.31 26.13 57.42
N GLN A 171 -49.35 27.14 56.55
CA GLN A 171 -50.06 28.39 56.84
C GLN A 171 -51.57 28.17 56.82
N LEU A 172 -52.07 27.46 55.81
CA LEU A 172 -53.49 27.15 55.65
C LEU A 172 -54.02 26.33 56.83
N THR A 173 -53.26 25.37 57.35
CA THR A 173 -53.68 24.61 58.55
C THR A 173 -53.81 25.51 59.77
N ARG A 174 -52.82 26.39 60.02
CA ARG A 174 -52.85 27.36 61.12
C ARG A 174 -54.01 28.34 61.00
N GLU A 175 -54.23 28.90 59.82
CA GLU A 175 -55.35 29.83 59.57
C GLU A 175 -56.71 29.14 59.75
N ARG A 176 -56.84 27.89 59.29
CA ARG A 176 -58.05 27.08 59.52
C ARG A 176 -58.30 26.84 61.00
N GLU A 177 -57.26 26.53 61.78
CA GLU A 177 -57.36 26.35 63.23
C GLU A 177 -57.75 27.64 63.95
N ALA A 178 -57.11 28.77 63.59
CA ALA A 178 -57.45 30.08 64.13
C ALA A 178 -58.90 30.48 63.81
N PHE A 179 -59.35 30.25 62.57
CA PHE A 179 -60.73 30.52 62.16
C PHE A 179 -61.72 29.63 62.92
N LYS A 180 -61.44 28.33 63.07
CA LYS A 180 -62.28 27.41 63.88
C LYS A 180 -62.39 27.91 65.32
N ALA A 181 -61.29 28.35 65.93
CA ALA A 181 -61.28 28.90 67.29
C ALA A 181 -62.10 30.20 67.39
N ALA A 182 -61.97 31.10 66.42
CA ALA A 182 -62.74 32.34 66.36
C ALA A 182 -64.24 32.08 66.22
N VAL A 183 -64.66 31.15 65.35
CA VAL A 183 -66.06 30.73 65.20
C VAL A 183 -66.60 30.12 66.49
N ALA A 184 -65.83 29.26 67.16
CA ALA A 184 -66.22 28.68 68.44
C ALA A 184 -66.42 29.77 69.51
N SER A 185 -65.48 30.72 69.62
CA SER A 185 -65.58 31.86 70.54
C SER A 185 -66.81 32.73 70.25
N ASN A 186 -67.03 33.10 68.98
CA ASN A 186 -68.20 33.88 68.56
C ASN A 186 -69.51 33.16 68.87
N THR A 187 -69.55 31.83 68.67
CA THR A 187 -70.71 31.00 69.01
C THR A 187 -71.00 31.04 70.51
N VAL A 188 -69.97 30.96 71.35
CA VAL A 188 -70.11 31.09 72.82
C VAL A 188 -70.60 32.48 73.21
N GLN A 189 -70.01 33.54 72.63
CA GLN A 189 -70.43 34.93 72.90
C GLN A 189 -71.89 35.17 72.48
N SER A 190 -72.29 34.69 71.31
CA SER A 190 -73.67 34.81 70.82
C SER A 190 -74.66 34.07 71.71
N ARG A 191 -74.33 32.85 72.18
CA ARG A 191 -75.15 32.13 73.16
C ARG A 191 -75.26 32.89 74.48
N ARG A 192 -74.16 33.47 74.96
CA ARG A 192 -74.16 34.29 76.19
C ARG A 192 -75.05 35.52 76.05
N LEU A 193 -74.94 36.24 74.93
CA LEU A 193 -75.80 37.39 74.62
C LEU A 193 -77.27 36.98 74.55
N HIS A 194 -77.59 35.90 73.84
CA HIS A 194 -78.94 35.36 73.78
C HIS A 194 -79.50 35.08 75.19
N ASN A 195 -78.74 34.39 76.04
CA ASN A 195 -79.16 34.08 77.41
C ASN A 195 -79.39 35.34 78.26
N LEU A 196 -78.52 36.35 78.14
CA LEU A 196 -78.67 37.63 78.84
C LEU A 196 -79.93 38.38 78.38
N LEU A 197 -80.18 38.44 77.08
CA LEU A 197 -81.37 39.09 76.51
C LEU A 197 -82.65 38.35 76.92
N SER A 198 -82.65 37.01 76.90
CA SER A 198 -83.78 36.22 77.41
C SER A 198 -84.03 36.49 78.89
N ALA A 199 -82.99 36.50 79.73
CA ALA A 199 -83.13 36.79 81.15
C ALA A 199 -83.66 38.21 81.42
N SER A 200 -83.20 39.22 80.66
CA SER A 200 -83.72 40.59 80.73
C SER A 200 -85.19 40.66 80.31
N SER A 201 -85.57 40.01 79.21
CA SER A 201 -86.98 40.00 78.77
C SER A 201 -87.91 39.37 79.80
N VAL A 202 -87.46 38.33 80.51
CA VAL A 202 -88.20 37.71 81.61
C VAL A 202 -88.28 38.66 82.80
N ALA A 203 -87.20 39.36 83.15
CA ALA A 203 -87.19 40.36 84.21
C ALA A 203 -88.12 41.55 83.89
N ASP A 204 -88.16 42.03 82.64
CA ASP A 204 -89.03 43.12 82.20
C ASP A 204 -90.52 42.70 82.19
N VAL A 205 -90.81 41.44 81.83
CA VAL A 205 -92.17 40.86 81.96
C VAL A 205 -92.56 40.71 83.44
N LEU A 206 -91.66 40.26 84.31
CA LEU A 206 -91.94 40.16 85.74
C LEU A 206 -92.12 41.53 86.39
N ASN A 207 -91.34 42.54 86.00
CA ASN A 207 -91.46 43.91 86.47
C ASN A 207 -92.77 44.58 86.00
N SER A 208 -93.17 44.37 84.74
CA SER A 208 -94.45 44.88 84.21
C SER A 208 -95.68 44.18 84.82
N VAL A 209 -95.61 42.87 85.09
CA VAL A 209 -96.66 42.13 85.81
C VAL A 209 -96.71 42.53 87.30
N GLY A 210 -95.56 42.79 87.92
CA GLY A 210 -95.46 43.34 89.28
C GLY A 210 -96.10 44.73 89.39
N ALA A 211 -95.81 45.62 88.45
CA ALA A 211 -96.42 46.96 88.37
C ALA A 211 -97.94 46.91 88.15
N LEU A 212 -98.44 45.96 87.34
CA LEU A 212 -99.88 45.73 87.14
C LEU A 212 -100.58 45.15 88.38
N ARG A 213 -99.89 44.34 89.21
CA ARG A 213 -100.44 43.86 90.49
C ARG A 213 -100.55 44.98 91.53
N THR A 214 -99.60 45.90 91.58
CA THR A 214 -99.70 47.08 92.47
C THR A 214 -100.81 48.05 92.04
N PHE A 215 -101.13 48.12 90.75
CA PHE A 215 -102.21 48.98 90.24
C PHE A 215 -103.62 48.42 90.47
N LYS A 216 -103.77 47.12 90.74
CA LYS A 216 -105.08 46.47 91.07
C LYS A 216 -105.39 46.44 92.58
N SER A 217 -104.54 47.03 93.42
CA SER A 217 -104.67 47.07 94.90
C SER A 217 -105.01 48.46 95.46
N VAL A 218 -105.44 49.40 94.61
CA VAL A 218 -106.00 50.71 94.98
C VAL A 218 -107.43 50.76 94.45
#